data_AF-A5KL14-F1
#
_entry.id   AF-A5KL14-F1
#
_cell.length_a   1.000
_cell.length_b   1.000
_cell.length_c   1.000
_cell.angle_alpha   90.00
_cell.angle_beta   90.00
_cell.angle_gamma   90.00
#
_symmetry.space_group_name_H-M   'P 1'
#
loop_
_entity.id
_entity.type
_entity.pdbx_description
1 polymer ?
#
loop_
_entity_poly.entity_id
_entity_poly.type
_entity_poly.pdbx_seq_one_letter_code
_entity_poly.pdbx_strand_id
1 'polypeptide(L)' 'MFKDLEELIGKMENEEITLEQTFDLYNNGMELLKKCNLSIDEVEKKVLVLDENGETDEF' A
#
# COMPACT_ATOMS: atom_id res chain seq x y z
N MET A 1 -7.24 -0.21 -0.61
CA MET A 1 -5.79 -0.33 -0.37
C MET A 1 -5.49 -0.71 1.07
N PHE A 2 -5.65 0.19 2.06
CA PHE A 2 -5.43 -0.17 3.47
C PHE A 2 -6.38 -1.24 3.99
N LYS A 3 -7.67 -1.14 3.64
CA LYS A 3 -8.67 -2.18 3.95
C LYS A 3 -8.29 -3.57 3.42
N ASP A 4 -7.67 -3.63 2.24
CA ASP A 4 -7.27 -4.90 1.62
C ASP A 4 -6.07 -5.51 2.35
N LEU A 5 -5.17 -4.67 2.89
CA LEU A 5 -4.06 -5.08 3.73
C LEU A 5 -4.55 -5.58 5.10
N GLU A 6 -5.51 -4.90 5.71
CA GLU A 6 -6.15 -5.35 6.96
C GLU A 6 -6.87 -6.70 6.78
N GLU A 7 -7.59 -6.87 5.68
CA GLU A 7 -8.25 -8.14 5.37
C GLU A 7 -7.25 -9.27 5.11
N LEU A 8 -6.09 -8.94 4.52
CA LEU A 8 -4.99 -9.88 4.31
C LEU A 8 -4.33 -10.29 5.63
N ILE A 9 -4.08 -9.34 6.53
CA ILE A 9 -3.57 -9.62 7.88
C ILE A 9 -4.53 -10.52 8.64
N GLY A 10 -5.83 -10.22 8.62
CA GLY A 10 -6.84 -11.05 9.27
C GLY A 10 -6.91 -12.49 8.74
N LYS A 11 -6.60 -12.71 7.46
CA LYS A 11 -6.48 -14.06 6.87
C LYS A 11 -5.22 -14.79 7.34
N MET A 12 -4.12 -14.08 7.53
CA MET A 12 -2.85 -14.64 7.99
C MET A 12 -2.87 -15.01 9.49
N GLU A 13 -3.71 -14.34 10.28
CA GLU A 13 -3.89 -14.62 11.72
C GLU A 13 -4.82 -15.83 11.99
N ASN A 14 -5.46 -16.38 10.96
CA ASN A 14 -6.34 -17.54 11.11
C ASN A 14 -5.50 -18.81 11.37
N GLU A 15 -5.77 -19.51 12.47
CA GLU A 15 -5.05 -20.74 12.87
C GLU A 15 -5.26 -21.92 11.90
N GLU A 16 -6.27 -21.88 11.04
CA GLU A 16 -6.55 -22.92 10.02
C GLU A 16 -5.76 -22.73 8.71
N ILE A 17 -4.95 -21.67 8.61
CA ILE A 17 -4.17 -21.38 7.40
C ILE A 17 -3.06 -22.40 7.17
N THR A 18 -2.93 -22.89 5.94
CA THR A 18 -1.79 -23.74 5.57
C THR A 18 -0.56 -22.91 5.25
N LEU A 19 0.63 -23.49 5.41
CA LEU A 19 1.89 -22.84 5.07
C LEU A 19 1.93 -22.34 3.60
N GLU A 20 1.36 -23.12 2.67
CA GLU A 20 1.27 -22.74 1.24
C GLU A 20 0.39 -21.50 1.05
N GLN A 21 -0.77 -21.46 1.71
CA GLN A 21 -1.66 -20.29 1.70
C GLN A 21 -0.99 -19.06 2.33
N THR A 22 -0.16 -19.24 3.36
CA THR A 22 0.62 -18.15 3.97
C THR A 22 1.62 -17.55 2.99
N PHE A 23 2.29 -18.37 2.16
CA PHE A 23 3.20 -17.87 1.13
C PHE A 23 2.47 -17.06 0.06
N ASP A 24 1.29 -17.52 -0.38
CA ASP A 24 0.47 -16.79 -1.34
C ASP A 24 -0.02 -15.45 -0.78
N LEU A 25 -0.50 -15.44 0.48
CA LEU A 25 -0.92 -14.23 1.16
C LEU A 25 0.24 -13.27 1.40
N TYR A 26 1.43 -13.78 1.74
CA TYR A 26 2.63 -12.95 1.87
C TYR A 26 2.98 -12.26 0.55
N ASN A 27 3.01 -13.00 -0.56
CA ASN A 27 3.27 -12.42 -1.90
C ASN A 27 2.23 -11.36 -2.27
N ASN A 28 0.95 -11.63 -2.00
CA ASN A 28 -0.13 -10.67 -2.22
C ASN A 28 0.03 -9.41 -1.36
N GLY A 29 0.41 -9.56 -0.10
CA GLY A 29 0.73 -8.46 0.80
C GLY A 29 1.87 -7.60 0.27
N MET A 30 2.92 -8.24 -0.26
CA MET A 30 4.06 -7.51 -0.82
C MET A 30 3.70 -6.69 -2.06
N GLU A 31 2.88 -7.23 -2.95
CA GLU A 31 2.40 -6.49 -4.12
C GLU A 31 1.47 -5.33 -3.73
N LEU A 32 0.63 -5.50 -2.70
CA LEU A 32 -0.19 -4.42 -2.16
C LEU A 32 0.68 -3.30 -1.58
N LEU A 33 1.70 -3.63 -0.79
CA LEU A 33 2.65 -2.65 -0.25
C LEU A 33 3.40 -1.88 -1.35
N LYS A 34 3.81 -2.58 -2.40
CA LYS A 34 4.46 -1.95 -3.56
C LYS A 34 3.53 -0.95 -4.24
N LYS A 35 2.24 -1.27 -4.39
CA LYS A 35 1.24 -0.34 -4.95
C LYS A 35 0.97 0.86 -4.04
N CYS A 36 0.97 0.67 -2.71
CA CYS A 36 0.88 1.78 -1.75
C CYS A 36 2.05 2.75 -1.96
N ASN A 37 3.28 2.24 -1.98
CA ASN A 37 4.48 3.07 -2.17
C ASN A 37 4.44 3.85 -3.48
N LEU A 38 4.03 3.21 -4.58
CA LEU A 38 3.89 3.90 -5.87
C LEU A 38 2.84 5.01 -5.84
N SER A 39 1.73 4.79 -5.13
CA SER A 39 0.68 5.81 -5.02
C SER A 39 1.13 7.00 -4.18
N ILE A 40 1.90 6.77 -3.12
CA ILE A 40 2.49 7.84 -2.29
C ILE A 40 3.50 8.64 -3.13
N ASP A 41 4.41 7.98 -3.83
CA ASP A 41 5.40 8.62 -4.72
C ASP A 41 4.72 9.45 -5.83
N GLU A 42 3.59 8.97 -6.39
CA GLU A 42 2.82 9.73 -7.36
C GLU A 42 2.19 10.99 -6.76
N VAL A 43 1.66 10.90 -5.53
CA VAL A 43 1.12 12.05 -4.80
C VAL A 43 2.22 13.05 -4.48
N GLU A 44 3.38 12.61 -3.96
CA GLU A 44 4.53 13.48 -3.69
C GLU A 44 4.97 14.23 -4.95
N LYS A 45 5.11 13.53 -6.08
CA LYS A 45 5.44 14.17 -7.37
C LYS A 45 4.40 15.19 -7.80
N LYS A 46 3.11 14.89 -7.63
CA LYS A 46 2.03 15.83 -7.97
C LYS A 46 2.07 17.07 -7.09
N VAL A 47 2.39 16.92 -5.80
CA VAL A 47 2.59 18.05 -4.88
C VAL A 47 3.78 18.91 -5.32
N LEU A 48 4.92 18.30 -5.64
CA LEU A 48 6.10 19.03 -6.16
C LEU A 48 5.80 19.79 -7.46
N VAL A 49 5.07 19.16 -8.39
CA VAL A 49 4.69 19.80 -9.66
C VAL A 49 3.69 20.94 -9.45
N LEU A 50 2.82 20.87 -8.44
CA LEU A 50 1.93 21.98 -8.07
C LEU A 50 2.71 23.15 -7.47
N ASP A 51 3.70 22.86 -6.62
CA ASP A 51 4.62 23.84 -6.06
C ASP A 51 5.43 24.56 -7.17
N GLU A 52 5.98 23.79 -8.14
CA GLU A 52 6.73 24.34 -9.28
C GLU A 52 5.85 25.10 -10.31
N ASN A 53 4.56 24.77 -10.44
CA ASN A 53 3.62 25.45 -11.35
C ASN A 53 2.82 26.58 -10.68
N GLY A 54 3.08 26.88 -9.41
CA GLY A 54 2.62 28.08 -8.70
C GLY A 54 1.31 27.95 -7.94
N GLU A 55 1.41 27.48 -6.68
CA GLU A 55 0.40 27.36 -5.59
C GLU A 55 -0.25 25.96 -5.46
N THR A 56 -0.33 25.30 -4.29
CA THR A 56 -0.51 25.78 -2.90
C THR A 56 0.64 25.52 -1.93
N ASP A 57 1.01 26.59 -1.22
CA ASP A 57 1.87 26.66 -0.05
C ASP A 57 1.08 26.51 1.27
N GLU A 58 1.82 26.38 2.38
CA GLU A 58 1.45 26.40 3.82
C GLU A 58 1.23 25.05 4.55
N PHE A 59 2.32 24.56 5.16
CA PHE A 59 2.29 24.06 6.54
C PHE A 59 2.80 25.13 7.50
#